data_AF-B0D5K7-F1
#
_entry.id   AF-B0D5K7-F1
#
_cell.length_a   1.000
_cell.length_b   1.000
_cell.length_c   1.000
_cell.angle_alpha   90.00
_cell.angle_beta   90.00
_cell.angle_gamma   90.00
#
_symmetry.space_group_name_H-M   'P 1'
#
loop_
_entity.id
_entity.type
_entity.pdbx_description
1 polymer ?
#
loop_
_entity_poly.entity_id
_entity_poly.type
_entity_poly.pdbx_seq_one_letter_code
_entity_poly.pdbx_strand_id
1 'polypeptide(L)'
;MGSKHTNILECSFEIDKETAAKWDIPEISLISEKRTVPSQMGKPRLCLQILCLPTDLVQSVQGTIQPGASAGDVAIALSTIKESWPPTGNLIIEVNPGTGHGHTWLPFDLEPTSPSVNLEDHIHEGKNVVQLIQLAGMADHIFVLFASLQQPPSPPPPPPPKFPHDLNKVLAETKLKLGDVGSIPPLVTSVSVTLDSDDPNS
;
A
#
# COMPACT_ATOMS: atom_id res chain seq x y z
N MET A 1 -8.08 12.46 -9.02
CA MET A 1 -7.06 12.84 -10.03
C MET A 1 -6.49 14.20 -9.64
N GLY A 2 -5.24 14.51 -10.00
CA GLY A 2 -4.70 15.84 -9.78
C GLY A 2 -5.36 16.92 -10.63
N SER A 3 -5.25 18.18 -10.21
CA SER A 3 -5.90 19.31 -10.88
C SER A 3 -4.88 20.22 -11.57
N LYS A 4 -5.35 21.07 -12.49
CA LYS A 4 -4.49 22.03 -13.21
C LYS A 4 -4.04 23.22 -12.35
N HIS A 5 -4.64 23.39 -11.17
CA HIS A 5 -4.43 24.52 -10.28
C HIS A 5 -4.16 24.02 -8.86
N THR A 6 -4.00 24.94 -7.92
CA THR A 6 -4.02 24.59 -6.50
C THR A 6 -5.39 24.04 -6.12
N ASN A 7 -5.42 22.91 -5.42
CA ASN A 7 -6.66 22.24 -5.03
C ASN A 7 -6.42 21.36 -3.80
N ILE A 8 -7.48 20.99 -3.08
CA ILE A 8 -7.42 19.99 -2.02
C ILE A 8 -8.24 18.79 -2.51
N LEU A 9 -7.58 17.65 -2.67
CA LEU A 9 -8.26 16.38 -2.94
C LEU A 9 -8.47 15.67 -1.62
N GLU A 10 -9.72 15.39 -1.28
CA GLU A 10 -10.06 14.66 -0.07
C GLU A 10 -10.55 13.25 -0.42
N CYS A 11 -10.09 12.27 0.35
CA CYS A 11 -10.54 10.89 0.30
C CYS A 11 -10.87 10.43 1.71
N SER A 12 -12.13 10.05 1.95
CA SER A 12 -12.55 9.46 3.22
C SER A 12 -12.86 7.99 3.05
N PHE A 13 -12.44 7.17 4.02
CA PHE A 13 -12.77 5.76 4.07
C PHE A 13 -13.04 5.33 5.52
N GLU A 14 -13.78 4.24 5.68
CA GLU A 14 -14.13 3.71 6.99
C GLU A 14 -13.48 2.34 7.18
N ILE A 15 -12.87 2.13 8.34
CA ILE A 15 -12.36 0.83 8.77
C ILE A 15 -13.30 0.29 9.82
N ASP A 16 -14.06 -0.73 9.48
CA ASP A 16 -14.96 -1.37 10.44
C ASP A 16 -14.17 -2.13 11.53
N LYS A 17 -14.85 -2.42 12.63
CA LYS A 17 -14.28 -3.11 13.80
C LYS A 17 -13.69 -4.50 13.47
N GLU A 18 -14.33 -5.25 12.57
CA GLU A 18 -13.86 -6.58 12.18
C GLU A 18 -12.54 -6.46 11.39
N THR A 19 -12.48 -5.53 10.45
CA THR A 19 -11.28 -5.21 9.66
C THR A 19 -10.17 -4.68 10.56
N ALA A 20 -10.46 -3.79 11.49
CA ALA A 20 -9.48 -3.26 12.44
C ALA A 20 -8.90 -4.38 13.32
N ALA A 21 -9.75 -5.23 13.89
CA ALA A 21 -9.33 -6.37 14.70
C ALA A 21 -8.53 -7.42 13.89
N LYS A 22 -8.93 -7.65 12.64
CA LYS A 22 -8.23 -8.58 11.73
C LYS A 22 -6.81 -8.14 11.42
N TRP A 23 -6.59 -6.83 11.29
CA TRP A 23 -5.32 -6.24 10.86
C TRP A 23 -4.52 -5.56 11.98
N ASP A 24 -4.96 -5.68 13.24
CA ASP A 24 -4.32 -5.06 14.41
C ASP A 24 -4.23 -3.52 14.30
N ILE A 25 -5.25 -2.90 13.71
CA ILE A 25 -5.35 -1.45 13.58
C ILE A 25 -5.87 -0.89 14.91
N PRO A 26 -5.25 0.17 15.46
CA PRO A 26 -5.63 0.71 16.75
C PRO A 26 -7.07 1.24 16.77
N GLU A 27 -7.79 0.89 17.83
CA GLU A 27 -9.06 1.52 18.18
C GLU A 27 -8.80 2.95 18.67
N ILE A 28 -9.69 3.91 18.38
CA ILE A 28 -9.63 5.28 18.92
C ILE A 28 -10.03 5.25 20.41
N SER A 29 -9.24 4.57 21.24
CA SER A 29 -9.39 4.69 22.69
C SER A 29 -8.78 6.03 23.10
N LEU A 30 -9.65 7.00 23.39
CA LEU A 30 -9.29 8.23 24.08
C LEU A 30 -8.59 7.84 25.39
N ILE A 31 -7.27 8.03 25.44
CA ILE A 31 -6.41 7.81 26.63
C ILE A 31 -6.02 6.34 26.86
N SER A 32 -4.79 5.97 26.51
CA SER A 32 -3.79 5.47 27.47
C SER A 32 -2.64 4.73 26.76
N GLU A 33 -1.44 5.10 27.19
CA GLU A 33 -0.14 4.54 26.90
C GLU A 33 -0.10 3.01 27.04
N LYS A 34 -0.08 2.30 25.91
CA LYS A 34 0.72 1.08 25.73
C LYS A 34 0.67 0.65 24.26
N ARG A 35 1.67 1.06 23.48
CA ARG A 35 2.03 0.31 22.27
C ARG A 35 2.46 -1.08 22.74
N THR A 36 1.52 -2.02 22.74
CA THR A 36 1.85 -3.43 22.88
C THR A 36 2.66 -3.77 21.65
N VAL A 37 3.95 -4.06 21.84
CA VAL A 37 4.85 -4.45 20.76
C VAL A 37 4.17 -5.60 19.99
N PRO A 38 4.00 -5.52 18.66
CA PRO A 38 3.34 -6.57 17.91
C PRO A 38 4.26 -7.79 17.86
N SER A 39 4.15 -8.63 18.89
CA SER A 39 4.80 -9.95 18.99
C SER A 39 3.91 -10.99 18.31
N GLN A 40 3.65 -10.78 17.02
CA GLN A 40 3.08 -11.83 16.17
C GLN A 40 4.01 -12.00 14.98
N MET A 41 5.11 -12.71 15.23
CA MET A 41 5.89 -13.31 14.15
C MET A 41 4.96 -14.24 13.38
N GLY A 42 4.66 -13.90 12.11
CA GLY A 42 3.99 -14.81 11.18
C GLY A 42 2.61 -14.40 10.66
N LYS A 43 2.01 -13.31 11.13
CA LYS A 43 0.73 -12.83 10.56
C LYS A 43 0.97 -11.83 9.41
N PRO A 44 0.21 -11.94 8.31
CA PRO A 44 0.22 -10.91 7.27
C PRO A 44 -0.23 -9.57 7.86
N ARG A 45 0.47 -8.51 7.51
CA ARG A 45 0.11 -7.14 7.91
C ARG A 45 -0.55 -6.42 6.75
N LEU A 46 -1.57 -5.62 7.07
CA LEU A 46 -2.14 -4.69 6.11
C LEU A 46 -1.16 -3.55 5.91
N CYS A 47 -0.75 -3.33 4.67
CA CYS A 47 0.04 -2.17 4.28
C CYS A 47 -0.85 -1.24 3.49
N LEU A 48 -1.10 -0.05 4.03
CA LEU A 48 -1.87 1.00 3.38
C LEU A 48 -0.91 2.12 2.99
N GLN A 49 -0.89 2.46 1.72
CA GLN A 49 0.03 3.46 1.18
C GLN A 49 -0.63 4.32 0.11
N ILE A 50 -0.07 5.50 -0.11
CA ILE A 50 -0.44 6.36 -1.24
C ILE A 50 0.59 6.15 -2.33
N LEU A 51 0.11 5.82 -3.52
CA LEU A 51 0.90 5.79 -4.75
C LEU A 51 0.68 7.08 -5.52
N CYS A 52 1.74 7.61 -6.11
CA CYS A 52 1.65 8.70 -7.08
C CYS A 52 2.04 8.17 -8.47
N LEU A 53 1.07 8.13 -9.39
CA LEU A 53 1.21 7.47 -10.68
C LEU A 53 1.03 8.47 -11.85
N PRO A 54 1.80 8.36 -12.93
CA PRO A 54 1.55 9.14 -14.15
C PRO A 54 0.19 8.83 -14.78
N THR A 55 -0.56 9.87 -15.12
CA THR A 55 -1.94 9.76 -15.65
C THR A 55 -2.00 8.97 -16.95
N ASP A 56 -1.05 9.19 -17.85
CA ASP A 56 -0.94 8.52 -19.15
C ASP A 56 -0.72 7.00 -19.00
N LEU A 57 0.13 6.60 -18.04
CA LEU A 57 0.38 5.19 -17.75
C LEU A 57 -0.84 4.52 -17.11
N VAL A 58 -1.50 5.19 -16.17
CA VAL A 58 -2.74 4.68 -15.56
C VAL A 58 -3.83 4.50 -16.61
N GLN A 59 -4.04 5.47 -17.49
CA GLN A 59 -5.01 5.37 -18.59
C GLN A 59 -4.66 4.23 -19.55
N SER A 60 -3.38 4.05 -19.86
CA SER A 60 -2.92 2.94 -20.70
C SER A 60 -3.22 1.59 -20.05
N VAL A 61 -2.94 1.44 -18.76
CA VAL A 61 -3.25 0.21 -18.01
C VAL A 61 -4.75 -0.02 -17.94
N GLN A 62 -5.55 0.99 -17.62
CA GLN A 62 -7.02 0.89 -17.58
C GLN A 62 -7.61 0.47 -18.93
N GLY A 63 -7.05 0.94 -20.05
CA GLY A 63 -7.48 0.53 -21.39
C GLY A 63 -7.18 -0.94 -21.73
N THR A 64 -6.27 -1.58 -21.00
CA THR A 64 -5.94 -3.01 -21.18
C THR A 64 -6.73 -3.93 -20.25
N ILE A 65 -7.25 -3.40 -19.14
CA ILE A 65 -8.03 -4.17 -18.17
C ILE A 65 -9.40 -4.50 -18.79
N GLN A 66 -9.78 -5.77 -18.72
CA GLN A 66 -11.08 -6.21 -19.24
C GLN A 66 -12.23 -5.53 -18.50
N PRO A 67 -13.29 -5.09 -19.19
CA PRO A 67 -14.50 -4.64 -18.54
C PRO A 67 -15.03 -5.72 -17.59
N GLY A 68 -15.20 -5.38 -16.31
CA GLY A 68 -15.62 -6.32 -15.27
C GLY A 68 -14.48 -7.05 -14.54
N ALA A 69 -13.23 -6.64 -14.73
CA ALA A 69 -12.10 -7.11 -13.91
C ALA A 69 -12.36 -6.88 -12.42
N SER A 70 -11.81 -7.77 -11.58
CA SER A 70 -11.95 -7.61 -10.15
C SER A 70 -11.13 -6.44 -9.63
N ALA A 71 -11.53 -5.91 -8.48
CA ALA A 71 -10.77 -4.85 -7.80
C ALA A 71 -9.31 -5.30 -7.56
N GLY A 72 -9.09 -6.57 -7.20
CA GLY A 72 -7.76 -7.15 -7.04
C GLY A 72 -6.90 -7.08 -8.30
N ASP A 73 -7.47 -7.42 -9.46
CA ASP A 73 -6.75 -7.36 -10.74
C ASP A 73 -6.36 -5.92 -11.09
N VAL A 74 -7.24 -4.96 -10.83
CA VAL A 74 -6.96 -3.53 -11.03
C VAL A 74 -5.81 -3.07 -10.13
N ALA A 75 -5.82 -3.42 -8.84
CA ALA A 75 -4.71 -3.08 -7.94
C ALA A 75 -3.40 -3.73 -8.35
N ILE A 76 -3.40 -5.00 -8.74
CA ILE A 76 -2.20 -5.67 -9.24
C ILE A 76 -1.65 -4.89 -10.43
N ALA A 77 -2.50 -4.58 -11.42
CA ALA A 77 -2.10 -3.84 -12.60
C ALA A 77 -1.53 -2.45 -12.25
N LEU A 78 -2.19 -1.68 -11.38
CA LEU A 78 -1.72 -0.36 -10.95
C LEU A 78 -0.41 -0.44 -10.15
N SER A 79 -0.20 -1.48 -9.34
CA SER A 79 1.03 -1.67 -8.57
C SER A 79 2.28 -1.94 -9.42
N THR A 80 2.10 -2.31 -10.69
CA THR A 80 3.22 -2.49 -11.64
C THR A 80 3.69 -1.17 -12.27
N ILE A 81 2.89 -0.11 -12.16
CA ILE A 81 3.23 1.20 -12.71
C ILE A 81 4.33 1.81 -11.85
N LYS A 82 5.40 2.26 -12.48
CA LYS A 82 6.46 2.99 -11.78
C LYS A 82 5.90 4.29 -11.22
N GLU A 83 6.04 4.47 -9.90
CA GLU A 83 5.66 5.70 -9.23
C GLU A 83 6.44 6.91 -9.75
N SER A 84 5.77 8.05 -9.79
CA SER A 84 6.32 9.34 -10.16
C SER A 84 5.71 10.37 -9.22
N TRP A 85 6.48 10.80 -8.23
CA TRP A 85 6.06 11.86 -7.31
C TRP A 85 6.29 13.24 -7.94
N PRO A 86 5.42 14.23 -7.65
CA PRO A 86 5.57 15.58 -8.15
C PRO A 86 6.86 16.23 -7.62
N PRO A 87 7.35 17.31 -8.25
CA PRO A 87 8.48 18.07 -7.74
C PRO A 87 8.30 18.50 -6.28
N THR A 88 9.39 18.48 -5.52
CA THR A 88 9.45 18.96 -4.14
C THR A 88 8.85 20.37 -4.04
N GLY A 89 7.97 20.56 -3.06
CA GLY A 89 7.27 21.83 -2.83
C GLY A 89 5.85 21.89 -3.43
N ASN A 90 5.42 20.88 -4.20
CA ASN A 90 4.13 20.93 -4.89
C ASN A 90 2.99 20.23 -4.17
N LEU A 91 3.27 19.40 -3.16
CA LEU A 91 2.27 18.55 -2.50
C LEU A 91 2.49 18.53 -0.98
N ILE A 92 1.39 18.60 -0.25
CA ILE A 92 1.30 18.25 1.18
C ILE A 92 0.29 17.12 1.30
N ILE A 93 0.57 16.15 2.16
CA ILE A 93 -0.36 15.07 2.47
C ILE A 93 -0.72 15.18 3.94
N GLU A 94 -2.02 15.16 4.24
CA GLU A 94 -2.52 15.11 5.60
C GLU A 94 -3.40 13.87 5.78
N VAL A 95 -3.24 13.20 6.90
CA VAL A 95 -4.09 12.08 7.32
C VAL A 95 -4.73 12.48 8.63
N ASN A 96 -6.03 12.29 8.72
CA ASN A 96 -6.86 12.59 9.88
C ASN A 96 -6.56 14.01 10.44
N PRO A 97 -6.71 15.07 9.62
CA PRO A 97 -6.32 16.42 10.00
C PRO A 97 -7.09 16.90 11.24
N GLY A 98 -6.38 17.55 12.15
CA GLY A 98 -6.94 18.06 13.41
C GLY A 98 -7.22 17.01 14.48
N THR A 99 -6.84 15.75 14.25
CA THR A 99 -6.98 14.66 15.24
C THR A 99 -5.65 14.39 15.96
N GLY A 100 -5.72 13.74 17.13
CA GLY A 100 -4.52 13.36 17.90
C GLY A 100 -3.70 12.21 17.29
N HIS A 101 -4.21 11.55 16.25
CA HIS A 101 -3.57 10.45 15.52
C HIS A 101 -3.28 10.81 14.06
N GLY A 102 -3.51 12.07 13.69
CA GLY A 102 -3.21 12.57 12.36
C GLY A 102 -1.72 12.78 12.11
N HIS A 103 -1.37 12.87 10.84
CA HIS A 103 -0.01 13.14 10.42
C HIS A 103 0.01 13.96 9.14
N THR A 104 1.03 14.81 9.01
CA THR A 104 1.22 15.68 7.85
C THR A 104 2.61 15.40 7.29
N TRP A 105 2.66 14.96 6.04
CA TRP A 105 3.89 14.90 5.25
C TRP A 105 4.06 16.22 4.53
N LEU A 106 5.15 16.92 4.85
CA LEU A 106 5.49 18.18 4.24
C LEU A 106 6.28 17.93 2.94
N PRO A 107 6.41 18.92 2.05
CA PRO A 107 6.96 18.68 0.73
C PRO A 107 8.41 18.16 0.73
N PHE A 108 9.17 18.42 1.80
CA PHE A 108 10.53 17.91 1.97
C PHE A 108 10.57 16.45 2.48
N ASP A 109 9.49 15.93 3.05
CA ASP A 109 9.35 14.52 3.42
C ASP A 109 9.03 13.65 2.18
N LEU A 110 8.51 14.29 1.12
CA LEU A 110 8.05 13.69 -0.13
C LEU A 110 9.12 13.80 -1.23
N GLU A 111 10.34 13.36 -0.95
CA GLU A 111 11.40 13.36 -1.97
C GLU A 111 11.03 12.45 -3.16
N PRO A 112 11.35 12.83 -4.42
CA PRO A 112 11.05 12.01 -5.60
C PRO A 112 11.66 10.61 -5.57
N THR A 113 12.69 10.41 -4.75
CA THR A 113 13.38 9.12 -4.55
C THR A 113 12.82 8.32 -3.38
N SER A 114 11.93 8.89 -2.57
CA SER A 114 11.32 8.18 -1.46
C SER A 114 10.32 7.13 -1.97
N PRO A 115 10.35 5.91 -1.41
CA PRO A 115 9.29 4.94 -1.64
C PRO A 115 7.98 5.50 -1.07
N SER A 116 6.86 5.12 -1.68
CA SER A 116 5.45 5.36 -1.29
C SER A 116 5.18 5.82 0.15
N VAL A 117 4.17 6.69 0.32
CA VAL A 117 3.78 7.21 1.64
C VAL A 117 2.97 6.17 2.40
N ASN A 118 3.54 5.62 3.48
CA ASN A 118 2.89 4.62 4.33
C ASN A 118 1.96 5.30 5.36
N LEU A 119 0.73 4.79 5.46
CA LEU A 119 -0.34 5.32 6.30
C LEU A 119 -0.63 4.48 7.55
N GLU A 120 0.01 3.31 7.71
CA GLU A 120 -0.33 2.29 8.72
C GLU A 120 -0.37 2.83 10.16
N ASP A 121 0.57 3.69 10.53
CA ASP A 121 0.67 4.25 11.88
C ASP A 121 -0.32 5.41 12.14
N HIS A 122 -1.08 5.82 11.12
CA HIS A 122 -1.91 7.03 11.14
C HIS A 122 -3.38 6.76 10.83
N ILE A 123 -3.73 5.48 10.58
CA ILE A 123 -5.10 5.02 10.42
C ILE A 123 -5.63 4.38 11.70
N HIS A 124 -6.95 4.36 11.85
CA HIS A 124 -7.63 3.83 13.03
C HIS A 124 -8.98 3.19 12.67
N GLU A 125 -9.57 2.44 13.60
CA GLU A 125 -10.97 2.00 13.50
C GLU A 125 -11.93 3.20 13.36
N GLY A 126 -12.86 3.14 12.41
CA GLY A 126 -13.83 4.19 12.11
C GLY A 126 -13.44 5.04 10.90
N LYS A 127 -13.90 6.29 10.88
CA LYS A 127 -13.74 7.19 9.74
C LYS A 127 -12.32 7.77 9.68
N ASN A 128 -11.63 7.52 8.58
CA ASN A 128 -10.34 8.10 8.25
C ASN A 128 -10.49 9.08 7.08
N VAL A 129 -9.67 10.12 7.07
CA VAL A 129 -9.65 11.15 6.02
C VAL A 129 -8.21 11.37 5.57
N VAL A 130 -7.99 11.39 4.26
CA VAL A 130 -6.71 11.72 3.63
C VAL A 130 -6.92 12.93 2.74
N GLN A 131 -6.11 13.95 2.93
CA GLN A 131 -6.10 15.16 2.11
C GLN A 131 -4.77 15.26 1.36
N LEU A 132 -4.87 15.49 0.06
CA LEU A 132 -3.75 15.80 -0.82
C LEU A 132 -3.88 17.27 -1.22
N ILE A 133 -3.09 18.13 -0.58
CA ILE A 133 -3.12 19.57 -0.79
C ILE A 133 -2.11 19.91 -1.88
N GLN A 134 -2.64 20.35 -3.02
CA GLN A 134 -1.90 20.68 -4.22
C GLN A 134 -1.48 22.15 -4.19
N LEU A 135 -0.17 22.39 -4.17
CA LEU A 135 0.43 23.73 -4.18
C LEU A 135 0.78 24.21 -5.60
N ALA A 136 0.70 23.31 -6.58
CA ALA A 136 0.88 23.59 -8.01
C ALA A 136 -0.01 22.67 -8.86
N GLY A 137 -0.08 22.94 -10.17
CA GLY A 137 -0.80 22.07 -11.10
C GLY A 137 -0.15 20.69 -11.20
N MET A 138 -0.96 19.64 -11.04
CA MET A 138 -0.58 18.23 -11.02
C MET A 138 -1.55 17.37 -11.83
N ALA A 139 -2.08 17.91 -12.93
CA ALA A 139 -3.06 17.23 -13.79
C ALA A 139 -2.49 15.98 -14.50
N ASP A 140 -1.17 15.84 -14.53
CA ASP A 140 -0.42 14.69 -15.02
C ASP A 140 -0.25 13.58 -13.97
N HIS A 141 -0.67 13.80 -12.72
CA HIS A 141 -0.54 12.83 -11.63
C HIS A 141 -1.89 12.29 -11.14
N ILE A 142 -1.92 10.99 -10.82
CA ILE A 142 -3.02 10.30 -10.14
C ILE A 142 -2.51 9.78 -8.80
N PHE A 143 -3.26 10.10 -7.75
CA PHE A 143 -3.01 9.57 -6.41
C PHE A 143 -3.94 8.39 -6.16
N VAL A 144 -3.37 7.26 -5.74
CA VAL A 144 -4.11 6.02 -5.48
C VAL A 144 -3.88 5.61 -4.04
N LEU A 145 -4.96 5.43 -3.29
CA LEU A 145 -4.92 4.76 -2.00
C LEU A 145 -4.85 3.26 -2.24
N PHE A 146 -3.73 2.65 -1.86
CA PHE A 146 -3.41 1.27 -2.17
C PHE A 146 -3.26 0.44 -0.90
N ALA A 147 -4.05 -0.63 -0.81
CA ALA A 147 -3.98 -1.61 0.27
C ALA A 147 -3.35 -2.90 -0.25
N SER A 148 -2.37 -3.42 0.48
CA SER A 148 -1.72 -4.70 0.18
C SER A 148 -1.44 -5.50 1.44
N LEU A 149 -1.14 -6.79 1.27
CA LEU A 149 -0.72 -7.65 2.36
C LEU A 149 0.80 -7.83 2.29
N GLN A 150 1.50 -7.33 3.30
CA GLN A 150 2.89 -7.70 3.49
C GLN A 150 2.96 -9.06 4.17
N GLN A 151 3.56 -10.02 3.47
CA GLN A 151 3.95 -11.28 4.11
C GLN A 151 5.06 -10.98 5.13
N PRO A 152 5.06 -11.65 6.29
CA PRO A 152 6.19 -11.59 7.21
C PRO A 152 7.45 -12.01 6.45
N PRO A 153 8.62 -11.39 6.73
CA PRO A 153 9.87 -11.80 6.11
C PRO A 153 10.04 -13.30 6.31
N SER A 154 10.29 -14.04 5.22
CA SER A 154 10.58 -15.46 5.33
C SER A 154 11.75 -15.63 6.31
N PRO A 155 11.72 -16.63 7.22
CA PRO A 155 12.85 -16.87 8.09
C PRO A 155 14.09 -17.05 7.21
N PRO A 156 15.25 -16.48 7.60
CA PRO A 156 16.46 -16.64 6.82
C PRO A 156 16.66 -18.14 6.56
N PRO A 157 17.01 -18.54 5.33
CA PRO A 157 17.27 -19.94 5.04
C PRO A 157 18.28 -20.45 6.07
N PRO A 158 18.08 -21.67 6.61
CA PRO A 158 19.06 -22.23 7.54
C PRO A 158 20.45 -22.13 6.89
N PRO A 159 21.49 -21.79 7.66
CA PRO A 159 22.84 -21.75 7.12
C PRO A 159 23.09 -23.08 6.40
N PRO A 160 23.71 -23.06 5.20
CA PRO A 160 23.95 -24.28 4.46
C PRO A 160 24.63 -25.27 5.40
N PRO A 161 24.18 -26.55 5.45
CA PRO A 161 24.87 -27.54 6.26
C PRO A 161 26.35 -27.48 5.86
N LYS A 162 27.23 -27.38 6.86
CA LYS A 162 28.68 -27.45 6.62
C LYS A 162 28.92 -28.77 5.89
N PHE A 163 29.07 -28.70 4.56
CA PHE A 163 29.37 -29.89 3.78
C PHE A 163 30.71 -30.42 4.31
N PRO A 164 30.77 -31.67 4.80
CA PRO A 164 32.07 -32.28 5.03
C PRO A 164 32.83 -32.21 3.70
N HIS A 165 34.10 -31.81 3.75
CA HIS A 165 35.00 -31.65 2.60
C HIS A 165 35.24 -32.94 1.77
N ASP A 166 34.46 -34.01 2.00
CA ASP A 166 34.52 -35.28 1.31
C ASP A 166 33.30 -35.48 0.39
N LEU A 167 33.28 -34.73 -0.71
CA LEU A 167 32.30 -34.86 -1.80
C LEU A 167 32.31 -36.25 -2.46
N ASN A 168 33.36 -37.05 -2.28
CA ASN A 168 33.46 -38.40 -2.85
C ASN A 168 32.65 -39.47 -2.09
N LYS A 169 32.16 -39.18 -0.88
CA LYS A 169 31.48 -40.21 -0.06
C LYS A 169 29.94 -40.17 -0.15
N VAL A 170 29.35 -39.04 -0.55
CA VAL A 170 27.88 -38.83 -0.49
C VAL A 170 27.19 -39.05 -1.85
N LEU A 171 27.93 -39.08 -2.96
CA LEU A 171 27.36 -39.28 -4.31
C LEU A 171 26.87 -40.73 -4.57
N ALA A 172 27.08 -41.67 -3.64
CA ALA A 172 26.65 -43.06 -3.80
C ALA A 172 25.20 -43.33 -3.36
N GLU A 173 24.56 -42.45 -2.59
CA GLU A 173 23.30 -42.77 -1.92
C GLU A 173 22.32 -41.60 -1.88
N THR A 174 21.71 -41.21 -3.01
CA THR A 174 20.29 -40.80 -3.07
C THR A 174 19.85 -40.46 -4.50
N LYS A 175 19.36 -41.48 -5.22
CA LYS A 175 18.29 -41.30 -6.21
C LYS A 175 16.98 -41.16 -5.43
N LEU A 176 16.22 -40.07 -5.61
CA LEU A 176 14.77 -40.07 -5.93
C LEU A 176 14.07 -38.73 -5.65
N LYS A 177 13.20 -38.40 -6.63
CA LYS A 177 11.94 -37.62 -6.57
C LYS A 177 12.02 -36.11 -6.43
N LEU A 178 12.02 -35.47 -7.60
CA LEU A 178 11.50 -34.12 -7.81
C LEU A 178 9.97 -34.19 -7.77
N GLY A 179 9.36 -33.54 -6.78
CA GLY A 179 7.92 -33.39 -6.62
C GLY A 179 7.56 -31.91 -6.59
N ASP A 180 6.69 -31.54 -7.51
CA ASP A 180 6.00 -30.26 -7.69
C ASP A 180 5.45 -29.68 -6.39
N VAL A 181 5.64 -28.37 -6.15
CA VAL A 181 4.80 -27.60 -5.21
C VAL A 181 4.47 -26.23 -5.78
N GLY A 182 3.24 -26.17 -6.31
CA GLY A 182 2.29 -25.07 -6.42
C GLY A 182 2.73 -23.66 -6.04
N SER A 183 2.66 -22.78 -7.05
CA SER A 183 2.61 -21.32 -6.90
C SER A 183 1.26 -20.90 -6.32
N ILE A 184 1.27 -20.16 -5.20
CA ILE A 184 0.08 -19.56 -4.58
C ILE A 184 -0.02 -18.11 -5.10
N PRO A 185 -1.13 -17.69 -5.75
CA PRO A 185 -1.29 -16.31 -6.17
C PRO A 185 -1.67 -15.40 -4.98
N PRO A 186 -1.19 -14.14 -4.93
CA PRO A 186 -1.57 -13.18 -3.90
C PRO A 186 -3.02 -12.70 -4.10
N LEU A 187 -3.78 -12.69 -3.00
CA LEU A 187 -5.13 -12.12 -2.94
C LEU A 187 -5.00 -10.62 -2.66
N VAL A 188 -5.29 -9.79 -3.65
CA VAL A 188 -5.31 -8.33 -3.53
C VAL A 188 -6.76 -7.87 -3.43
N THR A 189 -7.09 -7.07 -2.41
CA THR A 189 -8.39 -6.39 -2.31
C THR A 189 -8.12 -4.90 -2.53
N SER A 190 -8.40 -4.39 -3.72
CA SER A 190 -8.36 -2.95 -3.96
C SER A 190 -9.66 -2.32 -3.51
N VAL A 191 -9.58 -1.21 -2.80
CA VAL A 191 -10.70 -0.28 -2.65
C VAL A 191 -10.47 0.82 -3.68
N SER A 192 -11.22 0.77 -4.79
CA SER A 192 -11.22 1.84 -5.79
C SER A 192 -12.23 2.90 -5.33
N VAL A 193 -11.76 4.01 -4.76
CA VAL A 193 -12.65 5.15 -4.47
C VAL A 193 -12.98 5.83 -5.79
N THR A 194 -14.23 5.67 -6.21
CA THR A 194 -14.78 6.41 -7.35
C THR A 194 -15.23 7.75 -6.79
N LEU A 195 -14.55 8.83 -7.19
CA LEU A 195 -15.02 10.17 -6.88
C LEU A 195 -16.18 10.45 -7.85
N ASP A 196 -17.42 10.28 -7.38
CA ASP A 196 -18.60 10.81 -8.04
C ASP A 196 -18.49 12.34 -8.02
N SER A 197 -18.09 12.91 -9.16
CA SER A 197 -18.24 14.33 -9.42
C SER A 197 -19.69 14.53 -9.87
N ASP A 198 -20.59 14.58 -8.89
CA ASP A 198 -21.98 15.03 -9.11
C ASP A 198 -21.93 16.53 -9.36
N ASP A 199 -21.91 16.92 -10.63
CA ASP A 199 -22.11 18.29 -11.06
C ASP A 199 -23.41 18.37 -11.90
N PRO A 200 -24.59 18.49 -11.26
CA PRO A 200 -25.82 18.86 -11.94
C PRO A 200 -26.24 20.27 -11.55
N ASN A 201 -25.56 21.30 -12.06
CA ASN A 201 -26.16 22.59 -12.46
C ASN A 201 -25.06 23.55 -12.95
N SER A 202 -25.10 23.92 -14.23
CA SER A 202 -25.75 25.16 -14.72
C SER A 202 -24.98 26.42 -14.37
#